data_AF-A0A242BCH0-F1
#
_entry.id   AF-A0A242BCH0-F1
#
_cell.length_a   1.000
_cell.length_b   1.000
_cell.length_c   1.000
_cell.angle_alpha   90.00
_cell.angle_beta   90.00
_cell.angle_gamma   90.00
#
_symmetry.space_group_name_H-M   'P 1'
#
loop_
_entity.id
_entity.type
_entity.pdbx_description
1 polymer ?
#
loop_
_entity_poly.entity_id
_entity_poly.type
_entity_poly.pdbx_seq_one_letter_code
_entity_poly.pdbx_strand_id
1 'polypeptide(L)'
;MNEVFVFTGTLDCFTRKQAQQLVVALDGRFQQSVTKETTCLVAGKQPVTLFDSGESLKRKQALKQHVKILSEEAFLRLCIEQLTKYQKIETEREETHT
;
A
#
# COMPACT_ATOMS: atom_id res chain seq x y z
N MET A 1 -5.94 8.13 5.98
CA MET A 1 -4.85 8.16 4.97
C MET A 1 -5.47 8.38 3.59
N ASN A 2 -5.41 9.56 2.95
CA ASN A 2 -6.18 9.80 1.71
C ASN A 2 -5.46 9.29 0.43
N GLU A 3 -5.08 8.02 0.43
CA GLU A 3 -4.30 7.38 -0.64
C GLU A 3 -5.07 6.19 -1.23
N VAL A 4 -4.89 5.95 -2.52
CA VAL A 4 -5.51 4.86 -3.27
C VAL A 4 -4.45 3.84 -3.66
N PHE A 5 -4.55 2.64 -3.09
CA PHE A 5 -3.60 1.56 -3.24
C PHE A 5 -4.05 0.51 -4.27
N VAL A 6 -3.12 0.07 -5.10
CA VAL A 6 -3.27 -1.11 -5.95
C VAL A 6 -2.20 -2.12 -5.58
N PHE A 7 -2.56 -3.40 -5.56
CA PHE A 7 -1.63 -4.49 -5.24
C PHE A 7 -1.34 -5.34 -6.48
N THR A 8 -0.07 -5.70 -6.66
CA THR A 8 0.38 -6.61 -7.72
C THR A 8 1.41 -7.61 -7.21
N GLY A 9 1.51 -8.76 -7.88
CA GLY A 9 2.36 -9.87 -7.46
C GLY A 9 1.85 -10.62 -6.23
N THR A 10 2.72 -11.48 -5.70
CA THR A 10 2.54 -12.26 -4.47
C THR A 10 3.23 -11.52 -3.32
N LEU A 11 2.49 -11.30 -2.24
CA LEU A 11 2.99 -10.67 -1.02
C LEU A 11 3.47 -11.78 -0.07
N ASP A 12 4.60 -11.58 0.61
CA ASP A 12 5.23 -12.58 1.47
C ASP A 12 4.68 -12.58 2.91
N CYS A 13 4.46 -11.40 3.49
CA CYS A 13 4.12 -11.24 4.90
C CYS A 13 2.62 -11.35 5.16
N PHE A 14 1.78 -11.06 4.17
CA PHE A 14 0.33 -11.10 4.32
C PHE A 14 -0.38 -11.37 2.99
N THR A 15 -1.58 -11.93 3.08
CA THR A 15 -2.44 -12.11 1.91
C THR A 15 -2.89 -10.76 1.37
N ARG A 16 -3.18 -10.71 0.07
CA ARG A 16 -3.74 -9.50 -0.56
C ARG A 16 -5.00 -9.01 0.16
N LYS A 17 -5.84 -9.91 0.67
CA LYS A 17 -7.04 -9.57 1.44
C LYS A 17 -6.68 -8.88 2.75
N GLN A 18 -5.69 -9.38 3.49
CA GLN A 18 -5.21 -8.73 4.71
C GLN A 18 -4.63 -7.34 4.41
N ALA A 19 -3.86 -7.19 3.32
CA ALA A 19 -3.35 -5.88 2.88
C ALA A 19 -4.48 -4.88 2.64
N GLN A 20 -5.54 -5.31 1.93
CA GLN A 20 -6.70 -4.48 1.62
C GLN A 20 -7.45 -4.06 2.89
N GLN A 21 -7.63 -4.99 3.85
CA GLN A 21 -8.27 -4.67 5.13
C GLN A 21 -7.43 -3.67 5.93
N LEU A 22 -6.11 -3.81 5.94
CA LEU A 22 -5.22 -2.86 6.61
C LEU A 22 -5.31 -1.46 6.00
N VAL A 23 -5.35 -1.34 4.67
CA VAL A 23 -5.56 -0.05 4.00
C VAL A 23 -6.87 0.61 4.44
N VAL A 24 -7.97 -0.15 4.47
CA VAL A 24 -9.28 0.38 4.89
C VAL A 24 -9.27 0.78 6.36
N ALA A 25 -8.64 0.00 7.24
CA ALA A 25 -8.52 0.30 8.66
C ALA A 25 -7.73 1.60 8.94
N LEU A 26 -6.86 2.01 8.01
CA LEU A 26 -6.07 3.24 8.08
C LEU A 26 -6.71 4.41 7.31
N ASP A 27 -8.03 4.35 7.06
CA ASP A 27 -8.80 5.33 6.28
C ASP A 27 -8.31 5.49 4.82
N GLY A 28 -7.68 4.46 4.26
CA GLY A 28 -7.24 4.40 2.87
C GLY A 28 -8.24 3.70 1.96
N ARG A 29 -8.02 3.81 0.65
CA ARG A 29 -8.81 3.09 -0.37
C ARG A 29 -7.95 2.13 -1.16
N PHE A 30 -8.53 1.02 -1.62
CA PHE A 30 -7.85 0.10 -2.52
C PHE A 30 -8.65 -0.11 -3.81
N GLN A 31 -7.94 -0.40 -4.90
CA GLN A 31 -8.52 -0.74 -6.20
C GLN A 31 -7.79 -1.94 -6.82
N GLN A 32 -8.43 -2.59 -7.79
CA GLN A 32 -7.84 -3.75 -8.46
C GLN A 32 -6.96 -3.37 -9.65
N SER A 33 -7.18 -2.20 -10.24
CA SER A 33 -6.53 -1.73 -11.46
C SER A 33 -5.91 -0.36 -11.25
N VAL A 34 -4.85 -0.05 -12.00
CA VAL A 34 -4.18 1.25 -11.94
C VAL A 34 -4.97 2.27 -12.76
N THR A 35 -5.57 3.20 -12.06
CA THR A 35 -6.38 4.31 -12.59
C THR A 35 -5.69 5.65 -12.31
N LYS A 36 -6.18 6.74 -12.93
CA LYS A 36 -5.64 8.09 -12.69
C LYS A 36 -5.75 8.55 -11.23
N GLU A 37 -6.66 7.97 -10.47
CA GLU A 37 -6.83 8.24 -9.04
C GLU A 37 -5.88 7.44 -8.15
N THR A 38 -5.20 6.43 -8.72
CA THR A 38 -4.28 5.58 -7.97
C THR A 38 -3.05 6.38 -7.57
N THR A 39 -2.76 6.45 -6.28
CA THR A 39 -1.58 7.17 -5.76
C THR A 39 -0.42 6.21 -5.49
N CYS A 40 -0.70 4.95 -5.16
CA CYS A 40 0.30 3.97 -4.78
C CYS A 40 0.06 2.59 -5.40
N LEU A 41 1.13 1.98 -5.92
CA LEU A 41 1.17 0.58 -6.33
C LEU A 41 2.12 -0.19 -5.40
N VAL A 42 1.59 -1.14 -4.65
CA VAL A 42 2.40 -2.07 -3.86
C VAL A 42 2.75 -3.27 -4.73
N ALA A 43 4.04 -3.41 -5.03
CA ALA A 43 4.58 -4.48 -5.84
C ALA A 43 5.21 -5.56 -4.94
N GLY A 44 4.53 -6.70 -4.86
CA GLY A 44 5.09 -7.93 -4.31
C GLY A 44 5.98 -8.67 -5.30
N LYS A 45 6.41 -9.88 -4.90
CA LYS A 45 7.20 -10.76 -5.76
C LYS A 45 6.41 -11.15 -7.01
N GLN A 46 7.09 -11.14 -8.15
CA GLN A 46 6.57 -11.66 -9.39
C GLN A 46 7.44 -12.79 -9.91
N PRO A 47 6.83 -13.85 -10.47
CA PRO A 47 7.61 -14.88 -11.15
C PRO A 47 8.29 -14.23 -12.36
N VAL A 48 9.61 -14.20 -12.34
CA VAL A 48 10.43 -13.95 -13.52
C VAL A 48 10.63 -15.29 -14.23
N THR A 49 10.44 -15.32 -15.54
CA THR A 49 10.74 -16.52 -16.35
C THR A 49 11.83 -16.17 -17.36
N LEU A 50 12.49 -17.18 -17.93
CA LEU A 50 13.51 -16.96 -18.96
C LEU A 50 13.01 -16.15 -20.16
N PHE A 51 11.69 -16.10 -20.39
CA PHE A 51 11.05 -15.41 -21.50
C PHE A 51 10.27 -14.16 -21.10
N ASP A 52 10.10 -13.90 -19.80
CA ASP A 52 9.32 -12.78 -19.29
C ASP A 52 10.09 -12.07 -18.17
N SER A 53 10.35 -10.78 -18.38
CA SER A 53 11.08 -9.92 -17.45
C SER A 53 10.40 -9.76 -16.08
N GLY A 54 9.25 -10.41 -15.85
CA GLY A 54 8.51 -10.38 -14.58
C GLY A 54 7.88 -9.03 -14.30
N GLU A 55 7.69 -8.17 -15.31
CA GLU A 55 7.09 -6.86 -15.14
C GLU A 55 5.57 -6.93 -15.29
N SER A 56 4.83 -6.74 -14.18
CA SER A 56 3.36 -6.69 -14.24
C SER A 56 2.88 -5.59 -15.18
N LEU A 57 1.79 -5.86 -15.91
CA LEU A 57 1.04 -4.83 -16.64
C LEU A 57 0.70 -3.63 -15.76
N LYS A 58 0.33 -3.89 -14.50
CA LYS A 58 0.08 -2.86 -13.48
C LYS A 58 1.31 -2.01 -13.17
N ARG A 59 2.51 -2.60 -13.15
CA ARG A 59 3.77 -1.87 -12.94
C ARG A 59 4.06 -0.93 -14.10
N LYS A 60 3.92 -1.42 -15.34
CA LYS A 60 4.05 -0.60 -16.55
C LYS A 60 3.04 0.55 -16.58
N GLN A 61 1.81 0.28 -16.13
CA GLN A 61 0.75 1.30 -16.06
C GLN A 61 1.01 2.33 -14.96
N ALA A 62 1.52 1.91 -13.80
CA ALA A 62 1.93 2.80 -12.73
C ALA A 62 3.07 3.74 -13.16
N LEU A 63 4.08 3.22 -13.87
CA LEU A 63 5.17 4.04 -14.43
C LEU A 63 4.65 5.09 -15.41
N LYS A 64 3.71 4.72 -16.30
CA LYS A 64 3.09 5.66 -17.25
C LYS A 64 2.26 6.74 -16.58
N GLN A 65 1.65 6.44 -15.43
CA GLN A 65 0.77 7.35 -14.71
C GLN A 65 1.49 8.07 -13.55
N HIS A 66 2.82 7.95 -13.44
CA HIS A 66 3.63 8.51 -12.36
C HIS A 66 3.15 8.13 -10.94
N VAL A 67 2.59 6.93 -10.81
CA VAL A 67 2.10 6.37 -9.54
C VAL A 67 3.29 5.92 -8.70
N LYS A 68 3.26 6.19 -7.39
CA LYS A 68 4.33 5.77 -6.47
C LYS A 68 4.36 4.24 -6.36
N ILE A 69 5.48 3.63 -6.71
CA ILE A 69 5.66 2.18 -6.57
C ILE A 69 6.35 1.90 -5.24
N LEU A 70 5.72 1.06 -4.41
CA LEU A 70 6.19 0.67 -3.09
C LEU A 70 6.52 -0.81 -3.09
N SER A 71 7.59 -1.18 -2.38
CA SER A 71 7.78 -2.56 -1.94
C SER A 71 6.79 -2.88 -0.81
N GLU A 72 6.60 -4.17 -0.55
CA GLU A 72 5.81 -4.64 0.60
C GLU A 72 6.35 -4.09 1.93
N GLU A 73 7.68 -4.07 2.10
CA GLU A 73 8.32 -3.50 3.28
C GLU A 73 8.03 -2.00 3.44
N ALA A 74 8.14 -1.23 2.35
CA ALA A 74 7.85 0.21 2.40
C ALA A 74 6.37 0.47 2.73
N PHE A 75 5.47 -0.36 2.22
CA PHE A 75 4.05 -0.31 2.58
C PHE A 75 3.81 -0.60 4.07
N LEU A 76 4.48 -1.61 4.62
CA LEU A 76 4.39 -1.93 6.05
C LEU A 76 4.89 -0.78 6.92
N ARG A 77 6.04 -0.18 6.57
CA ARG A 77 6.56 0.99 7.29
C ARG A 77 5.57 2.14 7.28
N LEU A 78 4.97 2.46 6.13
CA LEU A 78 3.92 3.47 6.04
C LEU A 78 2.72 3.15 6.95
N CYS A 79 2.29 1.89 6.99
CA CYS A 79 1.19 1.48 7.87
C CYS A 79 1.55 1.66 9.35
N ILE A 80 2.75 1.26 9.75
CA ILE A 80 3.25 1.42 11.13
C ILE A 80 3.32 2.90 11.49
N GLU A 81 3.90 3.74 10.62
CA GLU A 81 3.98 5.19 10.83
C GLU A 81 2.61 5.84 11.00
N GLN A 82 1.60 5.39 10.25
CA GLN A 82 0.22 5.88 10.43
C GLN A 82 -0.36 5.44 11.77
N LEU A 83 -0.21 4.17 12.15
CA LEU A 83 -0.68 3.66 13.45
C LEU A 83 -0.05 4.40 14.64
N THR A 84 1.25 4.66 14.59
CA THR A 84 1.95 5.40 15.65
C THR A 84 1.42 6.83 15.79
N LYS A 85 0.99 7.47 14.69
CA LYS A 85 0.36 8.80 14.75
C LYS A 85 -0.98 8.74 15.48
N TYR A 86 -1.81 7.74 15.21
CA TYR A 86 -3.09 7.58 15.92
C TYR A 86 -2.88 7.40 17.44
N GLN A 87 -1.93 6.57 17.85
CA GLN A 87 -1.63 6.37 19.28
C GLN A 87 -1.20 7.66 19.98
N LYS A 88 -0.31 8.44 19.34
CA LYS A 88 0.17 9.70 19.93
C LYS A 88 -0.96 10.71 20.11
N ILE A 89 -1.87 10.79 19.14
CA ILE A 89 -3.04 11.66 19.19
C ILE A 89 -4.01 11.25 20.31
N GLU A 90 -4.21 9.95 20.56
CA GLU A 90 -5.05 9.48 21.66
C GLU A 90 -4.44 9.82 23.04
N THR A 91 -3.14 9.63 23.20
CA THR A 91 -2.43 9.98 24.44
C THR A 91 -2.49 11.48 24.75
N GLU A 92 -2.30 12.35 23.74
CA GLU A 92 -2.38 13.82 23.90
C GLU A 92 -3.80 14.32 24.24
N ARG A 93 -4.85 13.57 23.87
CA ARG A 93 -6.25 13.87 24.21
C ARG A 93 -6.62 13.47 25.64
N GLU A 94 -6.00 12.42 26.16
CA GLU A 94 -6.20 11.99 27.55
C GLU A 94 -5.48 12.93 28.54
N GLU A 95 -4.31 13.46 28.16
CA GLU A 95 -3.53 14.39 28.99
C GLU A 95 -4.10 15.82 29.07
N THR A 96 -4.93 16.23 28.11
CA THR A 96 -5.51 17.59 28.06
C THR A 96 -6.85 17.72 28.81
N HIS A 97 -7.33 16.64 29.44
CA HIS A 97 -8.56 16.62 30.22
C HIS A 97 -8.36 16.30 31.72
N THR A 98 -7.13 16.40 32.21
CA THR A 98 -6.78 16.36 33.66
C THR A 98 -6.26 17.72 34.10
#